data_AF-A0A8C2FCZ4-F1
#
_entry.id   AF-A0A8C2FCZ4-F1
#
_cell.length_a   1.000
_cell.length_b   1.000
_cell.length_c   1.000
_cell.angle_alpha   90.00
_cell.angle_beta   90.00
_cell.angle_gamma   90.00
#
_symmetry.space_group_name_H-M   'P 1'
#
loop_
_entity.id
_entity.type
_entity.pdbx_description
1 polymer ?
#
loop_
_entity_poly.entity_id
_entity_poly.type
_entity_poly.pdbx_seq_one_letter_code
_entity_poly.pdbx_strand_id
1 'polypeptide(L)' 'MCEYQTCTEVLQALRDGSLGSQQEKNLESYRASCHGIYPYALAFMPPSYQDNSAVTTNGDLS' A
#
# COMPACT_ATOMS: atom_id res chain seq x y z
N MET A 1 19.84 -3.35 0.45
CA MET A 1 18.56 -3.65 -0.23
C MET A 1 17.64 -4.26 0.81
N CYS A 2 16.40 -3.81 0.93
CA CYS A 2 15.43 -4.41 1.83
C CYS A 2 14.94 -5.73 1.21
N GLU A 3 14.84 -6.81 1.98
CA GLU A 3 14.22 -8.06 1.53
C GLU A 3 12.70 -7.92 1.59
N TYR A 4 11.98 -8.50 0.62
CA TYR A 4 10.52 -8.29 0.46
C TYR A 4 9.75 -8.58 1.74
N GLN A 5 10.07 -9.70 2.40
CA GLN A 5 9.43 -10.14 3.63
C GLN A 5 9.62 -9.11 4.76
N THR A 6 10.86 -8.64 4.97
CA THR A 6 11.18 -7.60 5.96
C THR A 6 10.43 -6.31 5.67
N CYS A 7 10.34 -5.92 4.39
CA CYS A 7 9.61 -4.73 3.98
C CYS A 7 8.11 -4.83 4.28
N THR A 8 7.50 -6.01 4.11
CA THR A 8 6.10 -6.21 4.51
C THR A 8 5.89 -6.20 6.02
N GLU A 9 6.79 -6.78 6.81
CA GLU A 9 6.68 -6.83 8.27
C GLU A 9 6.80 -5.44 8.90
N VAL A 10 7.76 -4.63 8.43
CA VAL A 10 7.91 -3.24 8.90
C VAL A 10 6.69 -2.41 8.53
N LEU A 11 6.13 -2.60 7.34
CA LEU A 11 4.90 -1.92 6.93
C LEU A 11 3.71 -2.29 7.83
N GLN A 12 3.58 -3.56 8.25
CA GLN A 12 2.54 -3.97 9.18
C GLN A 12 2.74 -3.36 10.57
N ALA A 13 3.96 -3.38 11.10
CA ALA A 13 4.26 -2.74 12.39
C ALA A 13 3.98 -1.22 12.36
N LEU A 14 4.23 -0.57 11.22
CA LEU A 14 3.87 0.83 10.98
C LEU A 14 2.36 1.04 10.86
N ARG A 15 1.55 0.05 10.48
CA ARG A 15 0.08 0.17 10.46
C ARG A 15 -0.54 -0.03 11.84
N ASP A 16 0.03 -0.92 12.64
CA ASP A 16 -0.53 -1.37 13.93
C ASP A 16 -0.48 -0.35 15.07
N GLY A 17 -0.16 0.93 14.83
CA GLY A 17 -0.22 1.93 15.90
C GLY A 17 1.03 2.06 16.77
N SER A 18 2.02 1.15 16.64
CA SER A 18 3.11 1.02 17.62
C SER A 18 4.11 2.20 17.68
N LEU A 19 4.08 3.14 16.73
CA LEU A 19 5.14 4.16 16.56
C LEU A 19 4.68 5.61 16.84
N GLY A 20 3.45 5.82 17.33
CA GLY A 20 2.98 7.12 17.81
C GLY A 20 2.54 8.12 16.71
N SER A 21 2.49 9.42 17.02
CA SER A 21 1.79 10.43 16.19
C SER A 21 2.41 10.72 14.81
N GLN A 22 3.66 10.34 14.56
CA GLN A 22 4.31 10.49 13.24
C GLN A 22 4.15 9.24 12.35
N GLN A 23 3.43 8.24 12.83
CA GLN A 23 3.34 6.93 12.20
C GLN A 23 2.76 6.96 10.79
N GLU A 24 1.71 7.73 10.54
CA GLU A 24 1.11 7.81 9.20
C GLU A 24 2.10 8.37 8.17
N LYS A 25 2.88 9.39 8.55
CA LYS A 25 3.93 9.95 7.67
C LYS A 25 5.05 8.94 7.41
N ASN A 26 5.46 8.22 8.45
CA ASN A 26 6.49 7.20 8.33
C ASN A 26 6.00 6.01 7.48
N LEU A 27 4.75 5.60 7.65
CA LEU A 27 4.09 4.55 6.88
C LEU A 27 4.08 4.90 5.38
N GLU A 28 3.60 6.09 5.03
CA GLU A 28 3.51 6.55 3.64
C GLU A 28 4.89 6.65 2.99
N SER A 29 5.88 7.21 3.71
CA SER A 29 7.25 7.36 3.20
C SER A 29 7.94 6.00 3.02
N TYR A 30 7.74 5.08 3.97
CA TYR A 30 8.30 3.73 3.91
C TYR A 30 7.71 2.94 2.75
N ARG A 31 6.38 2.95 2.63
CA ARG A 31 5.66 2.34 1.52
C ARG A 31 6.12 2.86 0.15
N ALA A 32 6.23 4.18 -0.02
CA ALA A 32 6.69 4.77 -1.28
C ALA A 32 8.11 4.30 -1.65
N SER A 33 8.99 4.18 -0.65
CA SER A 33 10.35 3.65 -0.84
C SER A 33 10.32 2.18 -1.26
N CYS A 34 9.50 1.34 -0.60
CA CYS A 34 9.33 -0.07 -0.95
C CYS A 34 8.72 -0.27 -2.33
N HIS A 35 7.78 0.59 -2.75
CA HIS A 35 7.18 0.56 -4.08
C HIS A 35 8.22 0.83 -5.18
N GLY A 36 9.22 1.68 -4.93
CA GLY A 36 10.34 1.90 -5.85
C GLY A 36 11.21 0.64 -6.09
N ILE A 37 11.25 -0.27 -5.10
CA ILE A 37 11.99 -1.54 -5.18
C ILE A 37 11.08 -2.65 -5.75
N TYR A 38 9.82 -2.66 -5.35
CA TYR A 38 8.82 -3.67 -5.67
C TYR A 38 7.56 -3.02 -6.28
N PRO A 39 7.63 -2.52 -7.54
CA PRO A 39 6.56 -1.72 -8.14
C PRO A 39 5.25 -2.47 -8.37
N TYR A 40 5.30 -3.81 -8.42
CA TYR A 40 4.11 -4.65 -8.63
C TYR A 40 3.55 -5.25 -7.33
N ALA A 41 4.17 -4.96 -6.18
CA ALA A 41 3.71 -5.49 -4.91
C ALA A 41 2.52 -4.68 -4.39
N LEU A 42 1.35 -5.34 -4.29
CA LEU A 42 0.10 -4.75 -3.81
C LEU A 42 0.23 -4.11 -2.41
N ALA A 43 1.10 -4.66 -1.55
CA ALA A 43 1.35 -4.12 -0.22
C ALA A 43 1.86 -2.67 -0.24
N PHE A 44 2.59 -2.27 -1.29
CA PHE A 44 3.22 -0.96 -1.40
C PHE A 44 2.53 -0.02 -2.41
N MET A 45 1.53 -0.50 -3.16
CA MET A 45 0.79 0.32 -4.13
C MET A 45 0.00 1.45 -3.47
N PRO A 46 -0.03 2.66 -4.07
CA PRO A 46 -1.01 3.75 -3.96
C PRO A 46 -2.34 3.50 -3.25
N PRO A 47 -2.91 4.30 -2.30
CA PRO A 47 -4.30 4.07 -1.89
C PRO A 47 -5.23 4.56 -3.01
N SER A 48 -4.73 5.50 -3.81
CA SER A 48 -5.29 6.00 -5.05
C SER A 48 -5.12 5.03 -6.22
N TYR A 49 -4.45 3.89 -6.05
CA TYR A 49 -4.45 2.83 -7.04
C TYR A 49 -5.82 2.14 -7.00
N GLN A 50 -6.77 2.75 -7.71
CA GLN A 50 -7.98 2.06 -8.10
C GLN A 50 -7.58 1.10 -9.21
N ASP A 51 -7.70 -0.19 -8.96
CA ASP A 51 -7.70 -1.16 -10.04
C ASP A 51 -8.85 -0.78 -10.99
N ASN A 52 -8.50 -0.28 -12.18
CA ASN A 52 -9.46 0.13 -13.20
C ASN A 52 -10.33 -1.04 -13.71
N SER A 53 -10.21 -2.27 -13.20
CA SER A 53 -11.06 -3.40 -13.57
C SER A 53 -12.35 -3.51 -12.72
N ALA A 54 -12.55 -2.64 -11.72
CA ALA A 54 -13.71 -2.69 -10.82
C ALA A 54 -14.94 -1.83 -11.21
N VAL A 55 -14.97 -1.13 -12.35
CA VAL A 55 -16.15 -0.32 -12.73
C VAL A 55 -16.49 -0.46 -14.21
N THR A 56 -17.48 -1.32 -14.50
CA THR A 56 -18.72 -0.99 -15.25
C THR A 56 -19.62 -2.24 -15.34
N THR A 57 -20.44 -2.47 -14.32
CA THR A 57 -21.72 -3.18 -14.51
C THR A 57 -22.82 -2.30 -13.94
N ASN A 58 -23.12 -1.22 -14.66
CA ASN A 58 -24.44 -0.62 -14.57
C ASN A 58 -25.35 -1.52 -15.40
N GLY A 59 -26.02 -2.46 -14.72
CA GLY A 59 -27.13 -3.19 -15.28
C GLY A 59 -28.31 -2.24 -15.43
N ASP A 60 -28.52 -1.74 -16.64
CA ASP A 60 -29.80 -1.21 -17.08
C ASP A 60 -30.29 -2.12 -18.21
N LEU A 61 -31.13 -3.09 -17.83
CA LEU A 61 -32.02 -3.79 -18.75
C LEU A 61 -33.39 -3.19 -18.53
N SER A 62 -33.77 -2.25 -19.41
CA SER A 62 -35.17 -1.89 -19.66
C SER A 62 -35.54 -2.20 -21.11
#